data_AF-A0A0L0VNP5-F1
#
_entry.id   AF-A0A0L0VNP5-F1
#
_cell.length_a   1.000
_cell.length_b   1.000
_cell.length_c   1.000
_cell.angle_alpha   90.00
_cell.angle_beta   90.00
_cell.angle_gamma   90.00
#
_symmetry.space_group_name_H-M   'P 1'
#
loop_
_entity.id
_entity.type
_entity.pdbx_description
1 polymer ?
#
loop_
_entity_poly.entity_id
_entity_poly.type
_entity_poly.pdbx_seq_one_letter_code
_entity_poly.pdbx_strand_id
1 'polypeptide(L)'
;MVEAPVEAVLIKIAGIGLVPNHLGKSLGEMEPILNNLNSKYGAHVCGEGGEYETYTLDCPLFHSRISLEETAPTHHHESSSIAPVAYLRLQSAKLCPKPISVPNLDTVTVPPLFDPESIEAMGKAGLCQVQAHIVPTTPDQSLHNTPSRQSSVSAHDDWVIIASIFGSSSSMPSDEIEQTLEIEVEKVFDRLEVILAESSLTFMDIAHINLHLSSMAYFSEVNRVYTMKFGTSPPTRACVANTLTANSRVMLDAIVRRPSNDHNHQDRVALHVQSRSYWAPANIGPYSQAVKVGSKIFVSGQIGLIPATLTFPMPSSFLEEAVLSLQHARRILATFPSPQWIESIVCYMTDMSYLDQARKVWEHTQSYDKDIPLLFLEVLELPKGALVEWQFIAGTNQNSGDRDDNESNSGPRYICGRQPAFYGCHSQPSKALTVTGTVTNDPIISIKLPPHHPTYIQGFYSSQITADEAERRIKASFNLKEENEVDCAMSLVRVSSIGLNTGPADLDIGFHMMGLLL
;
A
#
# COMPACT_ATOMS: atom_id res chain seq x y z
N MET A 1 -6.41 23.26 11.20
CA MET A 1 -7.37 23.81 12.20
C MET A 1 -7.20 25.31 12.37
N VAL A 2 -5.99 25.78 12.69
CA VAL A 2 -5.67 27.21 12.80
C VAL A 2 -6.02 27.98 11.51
N GLU A 3 -5.57 27.48 10.36
CA GLU A 3 -5.91 28.04 9.03
C GLU A 3 -7.38 27.83 8.59
N ALA A 4 -8.12 26.93 9.26
CA ALA A 4 -9.50 26.57 8.94
C ALA A 4 -10.53 27.32 9.83
N PRO A 5 -10.20 28.56 10.18
CA PRO A 5 -10.77 29.38 11.28
C PRO A 5 -11.43 28.65 12.46
N VAL A 6 -10.85 27.54 12.94
CA VAL A 6 -11.35 26.86 14.13
C VAL A 6 -10.77 27.54 15.36
N GLU A 7 -11.63 28.23 16.10
CA GLU A 7 -11.27 28.84 17.38
C GLU A 7 -11.56 27.85 18.50
N ALA A 8 -10.52 27.15 18.93
CA ALA A 8 -10.59 26.24 20.06
C ALA A 8 -9.51 26.57 21.09
N VAL A 9 -9.85 26.44 22.37
CA VAL A 9 -8.95 26.70 23.50
C VAL A 9 -8.65 25.43 24.26
N LEU A 10 -7.45 25.32 24.84
CA LEU A 10 -7.09 24.18 25.69
C LEU A 10 -7.90 24.20 26.99
N ILE A 11 -8.61 23.10 27.28
CA ILE A 11 -9.37 22.92 28.53
C ILE A 11 -8.81 21.83 29.43
N LYS A 12 -7.87 21.04 28.92
CA LYS A 12 -7.12 20.06 29.71
C LYS A 12 -5.70 19.99 29.19
N ILE A 13 -4.77 19.73 30.08
CA ILE A 13 -3.40 19.33 29.76
C ILE A 13 -3.04 18.07 30.56
N ALA A 14 -2.24 17.20 29.97
CA ALA A 14 -1.70 15.99 30.56
C ALA A 14 -0.39 15.54 29.89
N GLY A 15 0.31 16.44 29.21
CA GLY A 15 1.54 16.16 28.45
C GLY A 15 2.78 16.82 29.04
N ILE A 16 3.95 16.21 28.81
CA ILE A 16 5.25 16.77 29.22
C ILE A 16 5.47 18.16 28.58
N GLY A 17 5.90 19.11 29.41
CA GLY A 17 6.16 20.49 29.00
C GLY A 17 4.91 21.36 28.79
N LEU A 18 3.70 20.80 28.92
CA LEU A 18 2.48 21.60 29.07
C LEU A 18 2.34 22.02 30.54
N VAL A 19 1.96 23.29 30.76
CA VAL A 19 1.80 23.86 32.11
C VAL A 19 0.42 24.51 32.26
N PRO A 20 -0.11 24.65 33.48
CA PRO A 20 -1.46 25.20 33.73
C PRO A 20 -1.75 26.54 33.04
N ASN A 21 -0.73 27.39 32.85
CA ASN A 21 -0.86 28.65 32.12
C ASN A 21 -1.16 28.50 30.62
N HIS A 22 -1.12 27.29 30.08
CA HIS A 22 -1.55 26.98 28.71
C HIS A 22 -3.07 26.78 28.60
N LEU A 23 -3.76 26.53 29.71
CA LEU A 23 -5.22 26.45 29.74
C LEU A 23 -5.84 27.78 29.29
N GLY A 24 -6.87 27.70 28.47
CA GLY A 24 -7.57 28.85 27.90
C GLY A 24 -6.87 29.49 26.69
N LYS A 25 -5.62 29.13 26.40
CA LYS A 25 -4.96 29.56 25.15
C LYS A 25 -5.56 28.87 23.95
N SER A 26 -5.68 29.63 22.85
CA SER A 26 -6.14 29.10 21.57
C SER A 26 -5.12 28.12 20.97
N LEU A 27 -5.59 27.25 20.06
CA LEU A 27 -4.71 26.38 19.27
C LEU A 27 -3.66 27.18 18.49
N GLY A 28 -3.99 28.36 17.98
CA GLY A 28 -3.05 29.24 17.27
C GLY A 28 -1.94 29.76 18.19
N GLU A 29 -2.27 30.16 19.42
CA GLU A 29 -1.26 30.56 20.41
C GLU A 29 -0.40 29.39 20.89
N MET A 30 -0.97 28.18 20.90
CA MET A 30 -0.29 26.96 21.33
C MET A 30 0.56 26.32 20.24
N GLU A 31 0.30 26.58 18.95
CA GLU A 31 1.01 25.99 17.81
C GLU A 31 2.55 26.01 17.94
N PRO A 32 3.23 27.16 18.20
CA PRO A 32 4.69 27.17 18.33
C PRO A 32 5.18 26.36 19.53
N ILE A 33 4.39 26.30 20.61
CA ILE A 33 4.72 25.54 21.82
C ILE A 33 4.59 24.04 21.54
N LEU A 34 3.48 23.61 20.95
CA LEU A 34 3.22 22.21 20.62
C LEU A 34 4.25 21.67 19.61
N ASN A 35 4.64 22.46 18.61
CA ASN A 35 5.72 22.09 17.68
C ASN A 35 7.08 21.94 18.39
N ASN A 36 7.37 22.81 19.37
CA ASN A 36 8.59 22.68 20.18
C ASN A 36 8.57 21.42 21.06
N LEU A 37 7.43 21.12 21.68
CA LEU A 37 7.26 19.93 22.51
C LEU A 37 7.32 18.65 21.69
N ASN A 38 6.76 18.64 20.48
CA ASN A 38 6.90 17.53 19.53
C ASN A 38 8.38 17.27 19.20
N SER A 39 9.13 18.33 18.89
CA SER A 39 10.55 18.21 18.54
C SER A 39 11.42 17.69 19.71
N LYS A 40 11.07 18.04 20.95
CA LYS A 40 11.83 17.65 22.14
C LYS A 40 11.44 16.31 22.73
N TYR A 41 10.14 15.98 22.71
CA TYR A 41 9.57 14.90 23.49
C TYR A 41 8.65 13.97 22.69
N GLY A 42 8.45 14.24 21.40
CA GLY A 42 7.53 13.46 20.56
C GLY A 42 6.04 13.68 20.88
N ALA A 43 5.68 14.75 21.60
CA ALA A 43 4.28 15.07 21.89
C ALA A 43 3.46 15.24 20.60
N HIS A 44 2.24 14.70 20.56
CA HIS A 44 1.40 14.80 19.38
C HIS A 44 0.87 16.24 19.21
N VAL A 45 1.23 16.91 18.11
CA VAL A 45 0.87 18.32 17.88
C VAL A 45 -0.65 18.52 17.82
N CYS A 46 -1.40 17.51 17.36
CA CYS A 46 -2.86 17.55 17.32
C CYS A 46 -3.55 17.00 18.58
N GLY A 47 -2.79 16.55 19.60
CA GLY A 47 -3.33 16.07 20.87
C GLY A 47 -3.98 14.67 20.85
N GLU A 48 -3.75 13.87 19.80
CA GLU A 48 -4.31 12.51 19.68
C GLU A 48 -3.78 11.55 20.74
N GLY A 49 -2.59 11.81 21.31
CA GLY A 49 -2.01 11.04 22.41
C GLY A 49 -2.61 11.39 23.78
N GLY A 50 -3.61 12.28 23.84
CA GLY A 50 -4.25 12.72 25.07
C GLY A 50 -3.46 13.79 25.84
N GLU A 51 -2.46 14.41 25.20
CA GLU A 51 -1.62 15.44 25.81
C GLU A 51 -2.42 16.68 26.23
N TYR A 52 -3.49 16.99 25.51
CA TYR A 52 -4.41 18.07 25.83
C TYR A 52 -5.81 17.79 25.27
N GLU A 53 -6.82 18.46 25.83
CA GLU A 53 -8.17 18.49 25.25
C GLU A 53 -8.55 19.94 24.95
N THR A 54 -9.38 20.15 23.92
CA THR A 54 -9.83 21.48 23.51
C THR A 54 -11.33 21.65 23.59
N TYR A 55 -11.76 22.89 23.73
CA TYR A 55 -13.16 23.29 23.62
C TYR A 55 -13.29 24.32 22.49
N THR A 56 -14.09 23.99 21.48
CA THR A 56 -14.31 24.86 20.32
C THR A 56 -15.29 25.98 20.67
N LEU A 57 -14.81 27.21 20.66
CA LEU A 57 -15.58 28.43 20.90
C LEU A 57 -16.31 28.90 19.64
N ASP A 58 -15.64 28.77 18.50
CA ASP A 58 -16.23 29.09 17.20
C ASP A 58 -15.59 28.25 16.09
N CYS A 59 -16.35 28.00 15.03
CA CYS A 59 -15.83 27.54 13.76
C CYS A 59 -16.82 27.90 12.64
N PRO A 60 -16.43 27.88 11.36
CA PRO A 60 -17.30 28.23 10.24
C PRO A 60 -18.63 27.46 10.18
N LEU A 61 -18.70 26.26 10.76
CA LEU A 61 -19.92 25.44 10.83
C LEU A 61 -20.95 25.94 11.86
N PHE A 62 -20.54 26.74 12.85
CA PHE A 62 -21.44 27.17 13.93
C PHE A 62 -22.36 28.30 13.48
N HIS A 63 -23.58 28.35 14.02
CA HIS A 63 -24.50 29.49 13.80
C HIS A 63 -24.16 30.70 14.69
N SER A 64 -23.66 30.45 15.89
CA SER A 64 -23.31 31.47 16.88
C SER A 64 -22.01 31.08 17.58
N ARG A 65 -21.27 32.07 18.08
CA ARG A 65 -20.03 31.85 18.83
C ARG A 65 -20.34 31.65 20.31
N ILE A 66 -19.52 30.86 20.98
CA ILE A 66 -19.55 30.69 22.43
C ILE A 66 -18.53 31.65 23.05
N SER A 67 -19.00 32.49 23.97
CA SER A 67 -18.15 33.34 24.81
C SER A 67 -18.10 32.72 26.21
N LEU A 68 -16.90 32.39 26.68
CA LEU A 68 -16.69 31.97 28.07
C LEU A 68 -16.71 33.21 28.96
N GLU A 69 -17.58 33.24 29.96
CA GLU A 69 -17.73 34.37 30.89
C GLU A 69 -16.91 34.16 32.16
N GLU A 70 -16.98 32.94 32.71
CA GLU A 70 -16.32 32.59 33.96
C GLU A 70 -15.60 31.26 33.79
N THR A 71 -14.30 31.26 34.08
CA THR A 71 -13.45 30.07 34.00
C THR A 71 -12.54 29.98 35.23
N ALA A 72 -12.25 28.77 35.67
CA ALA A 72 -11.37 28.51 36.80
C ALA A 72 -10.40 27.37 36.49
N PRO A 73 -9.07 27.58 36.56
CA PRO A 73 -8.12 26.48 36.46
C PRO A 73 -8.20 25.60 37.71
N THR A 74 -8.13 24.29 37.51
CA THR A 74 -8.13 23.29 38.59
C THR A 74 -7.02 22.28 38.33
N HIS A 75 -6.28 21.94 39.38
CA HIS A 75 -5.20 20.95 39.31
C HIS A 75 -5.72 19.58 39.72
N HIS A 76 -5.24 18.54 39.05
CA HIS A 76 -5.45 17.18 39.55
C HIS A 76 -4.60 16.98 40.80
N HIS A 77 -5.18 16.43 41.87
CA HIS A 77 -4.51 16.27 43.17
C HIS A 77 -3.30 15.31 43.11
N GLU A 78 -3.26 14.45 42.09
CA GLU A 78 -2.18 13.51 41.81
C GLU A 78 -1.59 13.82 40.43
N SER A 79 -0.75 14.86 40.34
CA SER A 79 -0.07 15.23 39.10
C SER A 79 1.45 15.22 39.27
N SER A 80 2.16 14.68 38.29
CA SER A 80 3.63 14.73 38.23
C SER A 80 4.13 16.17 38.06
N SER A 81 5.30 16.47 38.62
CA SER A 81 5.98 17.75 38.36
C SER A 81 6.45 17.91 36.91
N ILE A 82 6.64 16.78 36.20
CA ILE A 82 7.16 16.73 34.83
C ILE A 82 6.03 16.78 33.79
N ALA A 83 4.87 16.20 34.12
CA ALA A 83 3.68 16.18 33.28
C ALA A 83 2.45 16.50 34.15
N PRO A 84 2.20 17.78 34.44
CA PRO A 84 1.08 18.18 35.27
C PRO A 84 -0.25 17.92 34.55
N VAL A 85 -1.25 17.45 35.31
CA VAL A 85 -2.62 17.30 34.83
C VAL A 85 -3.44 18.44 35.41
N ALA A 86 -4.00 19.27 34.55
CA ALA A 86 -4.82 20.42 34.94
C ALA A 86 -5.97 20.63 33.95
N TYR A 87 -7.05 21.22 34.45
CA TYR A 87 -8.30 21.44 33.72
C TYR A 87 -8.75 22.90 33.84
N LEU A 88 -9.30 23.45 32.77
CA LEU A 88 -10.04 24.70 32.78
C LEU A 88 -11.53 24.38 33.00
N ARG A 89 -12.04 24.67 34.19
CA ARG A 89 -13.49 24.57 34.44
C ARG A 89 -14.19 25.74 33.76
N LEU A 90 -15.13 25.41 32.89
CA LEU A 90 -16.03 26.38 32.25
C LEU A 90 -17.26 26.55 33.15
N GLN A 91 -17.29 27.60 33.98
CA GLN A 91 -18.36 27.80 34.97
C GLN A 91 -19.59 28.47 34.34
N SER A 92 -19.36 29.40 33.42
CA SER A 92 -20.42 30.09 32.70
C SER A 92 -19.99 30.42 31.27
N ALA A 93 -20.90 30.25 30.32
CA ALA A 93 -20.72 30.58 28.92
C ALA A 93 -22.04 31.10 28.33
N LYS A 94 -21.93 31.98 27.33
CA LYS A 94 -23.08 32.53 26.60
C LYS A 94 -22.92 32.39 25.10
N LEU A 95 -24.04 32.27 24.39
CA LEU A 95 -24.06 32.40 22.94
C LEU A 95 -24.00 33.88 22.55
N CYS A 96 -23.18 34.18 21.56
CA CYS A 96 -23.00 35.50 21.00
C CYS A 96 -23.18 35.45 19.47
N PRO A 97 -23.76 36.50 18.86
CA PRO A 97 -23.74 36.64 17.41
C PRO A 97 -22.32 36.58 16.88
N LYS A 98 -22.15 35.96 15.71
CA LYS A 98 -20.86 35.99 15.01
C LYS A 98 -20.56 37.40 14.50
N PRO A 99 -19.28 37.83 14.48
CA PRO A 99 -18.88 39.01 13.74
C PRO A 99 -19.35 38.94 12.28
N ILE A 100 -19.70 40.08 11.68
CA ILE A 100 -20.27 40.15 10.32
C ILE A 100 -19.26 39.66 9.25
N SER A 101 -17.96 39.63 9.57
CA SER A 101 -16.86 39.29 8.66
C SER A 101 -16.31 37.86 8.83
N VAL A 102 -17.05 36.94 9.45
CA VAL A 102 -16.52 35.60 9.71
C VAL A 102 -16.46 34.78 8.42
N PRO A 103 -15.36 34.05 8.18
CA PRO A 103 -15.25 33.08 7.09
C PRO A 103 -16.42 32.09 7.13
N ASN A 104 -17.23 32.08 6.07
CA ASN A 104 -18.22 31.04 5.84
C ASN A 104 -17.52 29.74 5.42
N LEU A 105 -18.26 28.63 5.32
CA LEU A 105 -17.67 27.35 4.93
C LEU A 105 -16.92 27.43 3.58
N ASP A 106 -17.37 28.30 2.67
CA ASP A 106 -16.76 28.49 1.34
C ASP A 106 -15.37 29.12 1.38
N THR A 107 -15.05 29.83 2.47
CA THR A 107 -13.74 30.50 2.66
C THR A 107 -12.73 29.63 3.41
N VAL A 108 -13.12 28.44 3.87
CA VAL A 108 -12.20 27.51 4.52
C VAL A 108 -11.21 26.97 3.51
N THR A 109 -9.92 27.17 3.77
CA THR A 109 -8.86 26.62 2.92
C THR A 109 -8.90 25.09 2.96
N VAL A 110 -9.15 24.50 1.80
CA VAL A 110 -9.05 23.05 1.60
C VAL A 110 -7.68 22.74 1.00
N PRO A 111 -6.88 21.83 1.59
CA PRO A 111 -5.63 21.42 0.99
C PRO A 111 -5.83 20.90 -0.44
N PRO A 112 -4.93 21.23 -1.38
CA PRO A 112 -5.03 20.70 -2.73
C PRO A 112 -4.97 19.16 -2.71
N LEU A 113 -5.71 18.52 -3.61
CA LEU A 113 -5.75 17.07 -3.71
C LEU A 113 -4.39 16.50 -4.14
N PHE A 114 -3.77 17.14 -5.13
CA PHE A 114 -2.49 16.75 -5.69
C PHE A 114 -1.36 17.60 -5.10
N ASP A 115 -0.28 16.93 -4.73
CA ASP A 115 0.98 17.58 -4.39
C ASP A 115 1.56 18.27 -5.63
N PRO A 116 2.37 19.34 -5.47
CA PRO A 116 2.97 20.06 -6.61
C PRO A 116 3.69 19.14 -7.61
N GLU A 117 4.42 18.14 -7.10
CA GLU A 117 5.13 17.15 -7.92
C GLU A 117 4.17 16.25 -8.71
N SER A 118 3.03 15.88 -8.12
CA SER A 118 1.99 15.10 -8.78
C SER A 118 1.30 15.90 -9.89
N ILE A 119 1.08 17.20 -9.69
CA ILE A 119 0.56 18.10 -10.72
C ILE A 119 1.53 18.18 -11.90
N GLU A 120 2.83 18.31 -11.62
CA GLU A 120 3.87 18.34 -12.65
C GLU A 120 3.92 17.01 -13.43
N ALA A 121 3.92 15.88 -12.72
CA ALA A 121 3.92 14.55 -13.33
C ALA A 121 2.70 14.33 -14.21
N MET A 122 1.51 14.72 -13.73
CA MET A 122 0.27 14.66 -14.48
C MET A 122 0.32 15.52 -15.75
N GLY A 123 0.83 16.75 -15.65
CA GLY A 123 1.00 17.63 -16.80
C GLY A 123 1.91 17.03 -17.88
N LYS A 124 3.03 16.43 -17.49
CA LYS A 124 3.96 15.78 -18.43
C LYS A 124 3.39 14.51 -19.06
N ALA A 125 2.74 13.66 -18.26
CA ALA A 125 2.13 12.42 -18.72
C ALA A 125 0.89 12.66 -19.61
N GLY A 126 0.10 13.69 -19.32
CA GLY A 126 -1.13 14.03 -20.05
C GLY A 126 -0.93 14.64 -21.44
N LEU A 127 0.28 15.17 -21.74
CA LEU A 127 0.61 15.71 -23.07
C LEU A 127 0.84 14.63 -24.14
N CYS A 128 0.91 13.36 -23.74
CA CYS A 128 1.12 12.25 -24.65
C CYS A 128 -0.20 11.68 -25.19
N GLN A 129 -0.37 11.70 -26.51
CA GLN A 129 -1.46 10.99 -27.16
C GLN A 129 -1.30 9.48 -26.98
N VAL A 130 -2.32 8.83 -26.41
CA VAL A 130 -2.42 7.37 -26.34
C VAL A 130 -2.69 6.85 -27.76
N GLN A 131 -1.77 6.07 -28.33
CA GLN A 131 -2.06 5.34 -29.56
C GLN A 131 -2.90 4.12 -29.20
N ALA A 132 -4.12 4.06 -29.73
CA ALA A 132 -5.00 2.92 -29.55
C ALA A 132 -4.35 1.67 -30.18
N HIS A 133 -3.91 0.72 -29.37
CA HIS A 133 -3.52 -0.60 -29.84
C HIS A 133 -4.79 -1.41 -30.16
N ILE A 134 -5.06 -1.62 -31.45
CA ILE A 134 -6.15 -2.46 -31.93
C ILE A 134 -5.72 -3.93 -31.79
N VAL A 135 -6.40 -4.70 -30.94
CA VAL A 135 -6.21 -6.15 -30.80
C VAL A 135 -7.29 -6.87 -31.65
N PRO A 136 -6.94 -7.85 -32.51
CA PRO A 136 -7.93 -8.60 -33.29
C PRO A 136 -8.65 -9.67 -32.44
N THR A 137 -9.97 -9.73 -32.53
CA THR A 137 -10.83 -10.75 -31.89
C THR A 137 -11.23 -11.86 -32.85
N THR A 138 -10.96 -13.12 -32.50
CA THR A 138 -11.80 -14.28 -32.86
C THR A 138 -11.68 -15.39 -31.80
N PRO A 139 -12.80 -15.98 -31.33
CA PRO A 139 -12.77 -17.03 -30.32
C PRO A 139 -12.74 -18.43 -30.95
N ASP A 140 -11.86 -19.32 -30.50
CA ASP A 140 -11.90 -20.73 -30.89
C ASP A 140 -11.77 -21.67 -29.66
N GLN A 141 -12.72 -22.59 -29.53
CA GLN A 141 -12.92 -23.40 -28.33
C GLN A 141 -12.45 -24.83 -28.57
N SER A 142 -11.26 -25.19 -28.10
CA SER A 142 -11.02 -26.54 -27.55
C SER A 142 -9.70 -26.57 -26.80
N LEU A 143 -9.68 -27.08 -25.55
CA LEU A 143 -8.59 -27.91 -25.04
C LEU A 143 -8.89 -28.43 -23.62
N HIS A 144 -8.56 -29.70 -23.42
CA HIS A 144 -8.79 -30.50 -22.22
C HIS A 144 -7.85 -30.12 -21.05
N ASN A 145 -8.42 -30.16 -19.84
CA ASN A 145 -7.81 -29.80 -18.55
C ASN A 145 -6.99 -30.94 -17.92
N THR A 146 -5.85 -30.59 -17.31
CA THR A 146 -5.31 -31.32 -16.14
C THR A 146 -4.79 -30.30 -15.12
N PRO A 147 -5.41 -30.19 -13.92
CA PRO A 147 -5.09 -29.16 -12.94
C PRO A 147 -4.10 -29.67 -11.89
N SER A 148 -2.94 -29.04 -11.77
CA SER A 148 -2.10 -29.16 -10.60
C SER A 148 -2.55 -28.09 -9.59
N ARG A 149 -3.19 -28.51 -8.48
CA ARG A 149 -3.62 -27.64 -7.36
C ARG A 149 -2.59 -27.66 -6.22
N GLN A 150 -1.31 -27.50 -6.55
CA GLN A 150 -0.25 -27.55 -5.55
C GLN A 150 0.18 -26.13 -5.16
N SER A 151 -0.01 -25.81 -3.88
CA SER A 151 0.63 -24.67 -3.26
C SER A 151 2.14 -24.86 -3.30
N SER A 152 2.88 -23.81 -3.64
CA SER A 152 4.33 -23.85 -3.61
C SER A 152 4.85 -23.04 -2.42
N VAL A 153 5.92 -23.55 -1.80
CA VAL A 153 6.60 -22.89 -0.69
C VAL A 153 8.05 -22.75 -1.08
N SER A 154 8.56 -21.54 -1.09
CA SER A 154 9.98 -21.23 -1.25
C SER A 154 10.48 -20.52 0.00
N ALA A 155 11.74 -20.73 0.32
CA ALA A 155 12.38 -20.10 1.45
C ALA A 155 13.74 -19.55 1.02
N HIS A 156 14.00 -18.30 1.36
CA HIS A 156 15.28 -17.64 1.12
C HIS A 156 15.62 -16.78 2.33
N ASP A 157 16.76 -17.04 2.97
CA ASP A 157 17.18 -16.41 4.23
C ASP A 157 16.04 -16.42 5.30
N ASP A 158 15.67 -15.25 5.79
CA ASP A 158 14.62 -15.06 6.78
C ASP A 158 13.21 -15.03 6.16
N TRP A 159 13.08 -15.18 4.84
CA TRP A 159 11.81 -15.07 4.14
C TRP A 159 11.27 -16.44 3.72
N VAL A 160 9.96 -16.56 3.80
CA VAL A 160 9.18 -17.67 3.26
C VAL A 160 8.11 -17.07 2.35
N ILE A 161 8.10 -17.51 1.10
CA ILE A 161 7.03 -17.17 0.17
C ILE A 161 6.16 -18.41 -0.03
N ILE A 162 4.86 -18.21 0.14
CA ILE A 162 3.84 -19.23 -0.06
C ILE A 162 2.96 -18.74 -1.20
N ALA A 163 2.90 -19.51 -2.28
CA ALA A 163 2.13 -19.14 -3.47
C ALA A 163 1.06 -20.17 -3.81
N SER A 164 0.00 -19.70 -4.48
CA SER A 164 -1.07 -20.50 -5.07
C SER A 164 -1.88 -21.30 -4.05
N ILE A 165 -2.31 -20.67 -2.96
CA ILE A 165 -3.18 -21.32 -1.96
C ILE A 165 -4.63 -21.21 -2.41
N PHE A 166 -5.27 -22.35 -2.63
CA PHE A 166 -6.68 -22.48 -3.01
C PHE A 166 -7.50 -23.16 -1.91
N GLY A 167 -8.81 -22.91 -1.83
CA GLY A 167 -9.68 -23.54 -0.83
C GLY A 167 -9.92 -25.04 -1.05
N SER A 168 -9.71 -25.55 -2.27
CA SER A 168 -9.95 -26.95 -2.62
C SER A 168 -8.65 -27.68 -3.00
N SER A 169 -8.43 -28.90 -2.50
CA SER A 169 -7.33 -29.76 -2.97
C SER A 169 -7.72 -30.50 -4.26
N SER A 170 -6.76 -31.06 -5.00
CA SER A 170 -6.95 -31.84 -6.24
C SER A 170 -7.68 -33.19 -6.04
N SER A 171 -8.09 -33.52 -4.81
CA SER A 171 -8.51 -34.89 -4.44
C SER A 171 -9.96 -35.05 -4.00
N MET A 172 -10.79 -34.01 -4.07
CA MET A 172 -12.18 -34.10 -3.61
C MET A 172 -13.13 -34.51 -4.76
N PRO A 173 -13.95 -35.57 -4.59
CA PRO A 173 -14.96 -35.95 -5.56
C PRO A 173 -15.93 -34.80 -5.84
N SER A 174 -16.39 -34.70 -7.08
CA SER A 174 -17.27 -33.67 -7.63
C SER A 174 -18.71 -33.67 -7.08
N ASP A 175 -18.99 -34.39 -5.99
CA ASP A 175 -20.36 -34.70 -5.54
C ASP A 175 -20.81 -34.02 -4.22
N GLU A 176 -20.09 -33.04 -3.69
CA GLU A 176 -20.51 -32.34 -2.46
C GLU A 176 -20.80 -30.85 -2.66
N ILE A 177 -22.10 -30.51 -2.60
CA ILE A 177 -22.77 -29.28 -2.12
C ILE A 177 -22.19 -27.94 -2.62
N GLU A 178 -23.04 -27.03 -3.12
CA GLU A 178 -22.68 -25.61 -3.30
C GLU A 178 -22.05 -25.05 -2.02
N GLN A 179 -20.72 -25.08 -1.90
CA GLN A 179 -20.01 -24.53 -0.77
C GLN A 179 -20.11 -23.01 -0.85
N THR A 180 -20.52 -22.38 0.25
CA THR A 180 -20.55 -20.92 0.35
C THR A 180 -19.14 -20.36 0.14
N LEU A 181 -19.03 -19.11 -0.31
CA LEU A 181 -17.75 -18.45 -0.47
C LEU A 181 -17.01 -18.37 0.87
N GLU A 182 -17.70 -18.06 1.96
CA GLU A 182 -17.16 -18.13 3.33
C GLU A 182 -16.39 -19.44 3.60
N ILE A 183 -16.99 -20.61 3.35
CA ILE A 183 -16.33 -21.91 3.59
C ILE A 183 -15.09 -22.07 2.70
N GLU A 184 -15.13 -21.59 1.46
CA GLU A 184 -13.97 -21.65 0.57
C GLU A 184 -12.82 -20.77 1.08
N VAL A 185 -13.13 -19.57 1.56
CA VAL A 185 -12.15 -18.64 2.15
C VAL A 185 -11.58 -19.20 3.45
N GLU A 186 -12.41 -19.80 4.32
CA GLU A 186 -11.96 -20.48 5.53
C GLU A 186 -10.94 -21.58 5.19
N LYS A 187 -11.24 -22.43 4.21
CA LYS A 187 -10.32 -23.49 3.76
C LYS A 187 -9.00 -22.95 3.21
N VAL A 188 -8.99 -21.81 2.52
CA VAL A 188 -7.74 -21.15 2.09
C VAL A 188 -6.90 -20.80 3.31
N PHE A 189 -7.50 -20.17 4.33
CA PHE A 189 -6.79 -19.78 5.54
C PHE A 189 -6.35 -20.97 6.39
N ASP A 190 -7.16 -22.02 6.49
CA ASP A 190 -6.79 -23.23 7.24
C ASP A 190 -5.60 -23.95 6.57
N ARG A 191 -5.55 -23.97 5.24
CA ARG A 191 -4.36 -24.47 4.51
C ARG A 191 -3.14 -23.60 4.74
N LEU A 192 -3.29 -22.27 4.70
CA LEU A 192 -2.20 -21.36 5.03
C LEU A 192 -1.69 -21.59 6.45
N GLU A 193 -2.57 -21.79 7.43
CA GLU A 193 -2.22 -22.09 8.82
C GLU A 193 -1.40 -23.39 8.94
N VAL A 194 -1.79 -24.44 8.22
CA VAL A 194 -1.02 -25.69 8.16
C VAL A 194 0.39 -25.47 7.58
N ILE A 195 0.50 -24.76 6.44
CA ILE A 195 1.79 -24.50 5.80
C ILE A 195 2.71 -23.66 6.71
N LEU A 196 2.15 -22.66 7.39
CA LEU A 196 2.88 -21.85 8.36
C LEU A 196 3.38 -22.71 9.53
N ALA A 197 2.51 -23.55 10.09
CA ALA A 197 2.84 -24.43 11.20
C ALA A 197 3.95 -25.44 10.86
N GLU A 198 3.95 -25.99 9.63
CA GLU A 198 5.03 -26.85 9.12
C GLU A 198 6.40 -26.15 9.12
N SER A 199 6.41 -24.82 8.99
CA SER A 199 7.60 -23.97 9.04
C SER A 199 7.83 -23.31 10.41
N SER A 200 7.07 -23.69 11.45
CA SER A 200 7.09 -23.06 12.79
C SER A 200 6.76 -21.55 12.77
N LEU A 201 5.87 -21.14 11.87
CA LEU A 201 5.40 -19.76 11.69
C LEU A 201 3.91 -19.64 12.04
N THR A 202 3.44 -18.41 12.19
CA THR A 202 2.07 -18.05 12.53
C THR A 202 1.55 -16.92 11.64
N PHE A 203 0.25 -16.61 11.73
CA PHE A 203 -0.33 -15.46 11.03
C PHE A 203 0.31 -14.11 11.38
N MET A 204 0.92 -13.98 12.57
CA MET A 204 1.57 -12.74 13.01
C MET A 204 2.88 -12.47 12.27
N ASP A 205 3.49 -13.51 11.69
CA ASP A 205 4.75 -13.46 10.95
C ASP A 205 4.54 -13.02 9.48
N ILE A 206 3.29 -12.92 9.03
CA ILE A 206 2.95 -12.49 7.68
C ILE A 206 3.16 -10.98 7.54
N ALA A 207 3.94 -10.61 6.53
CA ALA A 207 4.23 -9.22 6.19
C ALA A 207 3.26 -8.70 5.11
N HIS A 208 2.97 -9.55 4.11
CA HIS A 208 2.18 -9.18 2.95
C HIS A 208 1.34 -10.36 2.41
N ILE A 209 0.16 -10.04 1.88
CA ILE A 209 -0.74 -10.98 1.21
C ILE A 209 -1.16 -10.42 -0.15
N ASN A 210 -1.00 -11.20 -1.22
CA ASN A 210 -1.72 -10.97 -2.46
C ASN A 210 -2.99 -11.82 -2.46
N LEU A 211 -4.14 -11.16 -2.52
CA LEU A 211 -5.46 -11.80 -2.50
C LEU A 211 -6.09 -11.69 -3.88
N HIS A 212 -6.33 -12.82 -4.52
CA HIS A 212 -6.93 -12.88 -5.84
C HIS A 212 -8.36 -13.40 -5.73
N LEU A 213 -9.31 -12.64 -6.28
CA LEU A 213 -10.72 -13.00 -6.34
C LEU A 213 -11.12 -13.30 -7.78
N SER A 214 -12.12 -14.13 -8.02
CA SER A 214 -12.67 -14.27 -9.38
C SER A 214 -13.60 -13.11 -9.77
N SER A 215 -14.07 -12.34 -8.79
CA SER A 215 -14.80 -11.07 -8.99
C SER A 215 -14.69 -10.19 -7.76
N MET A 216 -14.68 -8.86 -7.95
CA MET A 216 -14.71 -7.89 -6.86
C MET A 216 -16.05 -7.86 -6.10
N ALA A 217 -17.10 -8.51 -6.62
CA ALA A 217 -18.36 -8.71 -5.89
C ALA A 217 -18.17 -9.46 -4.57
N TYR A 218 -17.12 -10.29 -4.45
CA TYR A 218 -16.82 -11.10 -3.28
C TYR A 218 -16.04 -10.35 -2.18
N PHE A 219 -15.58 -9.13 -2.45
CA PHE A 219 -14.68 -8.37 -1.59
C PHE A 219 -15.19 -8.21 -0.15
N SER A 220 -16.47 -7.87 0.03
CA SER A 220 -17.07 -7.65 1.35
C SER A 220 -17.16 -8.94 2.17
N GLU A 221 -17.54 -10.06 1.55
CA GLU A 221 -17.67 -11.36 2.21
C GLU A 221 -16.29 -11.90 2.62
N VAL A 222 -15.29 -11.83 1.75
CA VAL A 222 -13.91 -12.25 2.08
C VAL A 222 -13.34 -11.42 3.23
N ASN A 223 -13.57 -10.11 3.25
CA ASN A 223 -13.12 -9.23 4.35
C ASN A 223 -13.68 -9.65 5.71
N ARG A 224 -14.89 -10.23 5.77
CA ARG A 224 -15.47 -10.69 7.04
C ARG A 224 -14.66 -11.84 7.63
N VAL A 225 -14.32 -12.85 6.82
CA VAL A 225 -13.49 -13.98 7.26
C VAL A 225 -12.06 -13.51 7.58
N TYR A 226 -11.50 -12.65 6.73
CA TYR A 226 -10.16 -12.10 6.91
C TYR A 226 -9.99 -11.39 8.28
N THR A 227 -10.98 -10.60 8.69
CA THR A 227 -10.97 -9.88 9.98
C THR A 227 -10.84 -10.83 11.17
N MET A 228 -11.48 -12.00 11.10
CA MET A 228 -11.44 -13.00 12.15
C MET A 228 -10.07 -13.66 12.30
N LYS A 229 -9.27 -13.72 11.23
CA LYS A 229 -7.95 -14.37 11.24
C LYS A 229 -6.83 -13.45 11.76
N PHE A 230 -6.89 -12.13 11.50
CA PHE A 230 -5.77 -11.22 11.77
C PHE A 230 -6.00 -10.16 12.87
N GLY A 231 -7.24 -9.91 13.29
CA GLY A 231 -7.53 -8.95 14.37
C GLY A 231 -7.04 -7.53 14.07
N THR A 232 -6.28 -6.93 15.00
CA THR A 232 -5.92 -5.50 14.99
C THR A 232 -4.58 -5.17 14.30
N SER A 233 -3.82 -6.17 13.85
CA SER A 233 -2.51 -5.96 13.19
C SER A 233 -2.34 -6.85 11.94
N PRO A 234 -3.26 -6.77 10.96
CA PRO A 234 -3.19 -7.55 9.74
C PRO A 234 -1.91 -7.27 8.92
N PRO A 235 -1.56 -8.14 7.95
CA PRO A 235 -0.50 -7.83 7.00
C PRO A 235 -0.94 -6.73 6.02
N THR A 236 0.02 -6.24 5.25
CA THR A 236 -0.31 -5.49 4.03
C THR A 236 -1.00 -6.39 3.01
N ARG A 237 -1.76 -5.79 2.09
CA ARG A 237 -2.55 -6.53 1.12
C ARG A 237 -2.69 -5.80 -0.21
N ALA A 238 -2.54 -6.53 -1.31
CA ALA A 238 -3.12 -6.16 -2.60
C ALA A 238 -4.26 -7.12 -2.91
N CYS A 239 -5.39 -6.61 -3.41
CA CYS A 239 -6.59 -7.43 -3.61
C CYS A 239 -7.19 -7.15 -4.99
N VAL A 240 -7.00 -8.07 -5.94
CA VAL A 240 -7.36 -7.88 -7.35
C VAL A 240 -8.25 -9.00 -7.85
N ALA A 241 -9.07 -8.74 -8.88
CA ALA A 241 -9.88 -9.77 -9.50
C ALA A 241 -9.19 -10.32 -10.74
N ASN A 242 -9.04 -11.64 -10.82
CA ASN A 242 -8.37 -12.35 -11.90
C ASN A 242 -9.17 -13.57 -12.34
N THR A 243 -8.87 -14.08 -13.53
CA THR A 243 -9.34 -15.41 -13.95
C THR A 243 -8.60 -16.48 -13.15
N LEU A 244 -9.30 -17.14 -12.22
CA LEU A 244 -8.75 -18.20 -11.39
C LEU A 244 -9.00 -19.58 -12.00
N THR A 245 -8.08 -20.52 -11.77
CA THR A 245 -8.21 -21.89 -12.27
C THR A 245 -9.21 -22.70 -11.45
N ALA A 246 -9.70 -23.78 -12.06
CA ALA A 246 -10.44 -24.85 -11.39
C ALA A 246 -11.72 -24.41 -10.65
N ASN A 247 -12.45 -23.43 -11.20
CA ASN A 247 -13.68 -22.84 -10.65
C ASN A 247 -13.53 -22.23 -9.24
N SER A 248 -12.30 -21.89 -8.84
CA SER A 248 -12.05 -21.26 -7.54
C SER A 248 -12.51 -19.81 -7.55
N ARG A 249 -13.04 -19.32 -6.42
CA ARG A 249 -13.44 -17.91 -6.25
C ARG A 249 -12.38 -17.09 -5.53
N VAL A 250 -11.46 -17.74 -4.83
CA VAL A 250 -10.40 -17.10 -4.05
C VAL A 250 -9.08 -17.88 -4.17
N MET A 251 -7.98 -17.14 -4.28
CA MET A 251 -6.61 -17.65 -4.19
C MET A 251 -5.77 -16.64 -3.40
N LEU A 252 -4.78 -17.14 -2.67
CA LEU A 252 -3.93 -16.33 -1.81
C LEU A 252 -2.45 -16.67 -1.97
N ASP A 253 -1.61 -15.63 -1.99
CA ASP A 253 -0.17 -15.71 -1.78
C ASP A 253 0.22 -14.95 -0.50
N ALA A 254 1.27 -15.41 0.19
CA ALA A 254 1.75 -14.81 1.42
C ALA A 254 3.28 -14.66 1.42
N ILE A 255 3.76 -13.51 1.87
CA ILE A 255 5.16 -13.24 2.18
C ILE A 255 5.30 -13.18 3.69
N VAL A 256 6.12 -14.07 4.23
CA VAL A 256 6.25 -14.33 5.65
C VAL A 256 7.70 -14.15 6.04
N ARG A 257 7.94 -13.50 7.18
CA ARG A 257 9.28 -13.34 7.74
C ARG A 257 9.43 -14.24 8.95
N ARG A 258 10.47 -15.05 8.97
CA ARG A 258 10.86 -15.81 10.15
C ARG A 258 11.24 -14.83 11.27
N PRO A 259 10.70 -15.02 12.48
CA PRO A 259 11.07 -14.17 13.61
C PRO A 259 12.57 -14.32 13.91
N SER A 260 13.21 -13.22 14.27
CA SER A 260 14.60 -13.26 14.73
C SER A 260 14.70 -14.06 16.04
N ASN A 261 15.83 -14.76 16.24
CA ASN A 261 16.12 -15.47 17.49
C ASN A 261 16.26 -14.53 18.71
N ASP A 262 16.32 -13.22 18.48
CA ASP A 262 16.37 -12.22 19.54
C ASP A 262 14.96 -11.91 20.07
N HIS A 263 14.55 -12.62 21.13
CA HIS A 263 13.22 -12.55 21.74
C HIS A 263 12.82 -11.17 22.33
N ASN A 264 13.70 -10.17 22.29
CA ASN A 264 13.47 -8.87 22.92
C ASN A 264 12.97 -7.75 22.00
N HIS A 265 12.85 -7.96 20.69
CA HIS A 265 12.43 -6.90 19.76
C HIS A 265 11.25 -7.32 18.91
N GLN A 266 10.09 -6.67 19.09
CA GLN A 266 9.04 -6.64 18.06
C GLN A 266 9.61 -5.87 16.86
N ASP A 267 10.10 -6.59 15.85
CA ASP A 267 10.67 -6.02 14.63
C ASP A 267 9.61 -5.62 13.60
N ARG A 268 8.34 -5.99 13.83
CA ARG A 268 7.18 -5.71 12.99
C ARG A 268 6.39 -4.50 13.46
N VAL A 269 6.32 -3.46 12.61
CA VAL A 269 5.54 -2.24 12.82
C VAL A 269 4.50 -2.11 11.72
N ALA A 270 3.21 -2.12 12.09
CA ALA A 270 2.10 -1.95 11.16
C ALA A 270 1.53 -0.53 11.24
N LEU A 271 1.32 0.09 10.09
CA LEU A 271 0.70 1.40 9.94
C LEU A 271 -0.73 1.27 9.43
N HIS A 272 -1.64 1.96 10.10
CA HIS A 272 -3.05 2.05 9.72
C HIS A 272 -3.46 3.51 9.55
N VAL A 273 -4.05 3.84 8.41
CA VAL A 273 -4.76 5.10 8.22
C VAL A 273 -6.23 4.85 8.52
N GLN A 274 -6.68 5.33 9.68
CA GLN A 274 -8.05 5.08 10.19
C GLN A 274 -8.96 6.30 10.09
N SER A 275 -8.39 7.52 10.01
CA SER A 275 -9.15 8.76 9.97
C SER A 275 -9.36 9.26 8.55
N ARG A 276 -10.50 9.93 8.31
CA ARG A 276 -10.70 10.73 7.09
C ARG A 276 -9.89 12.00 7.22
N SER A 277 -8.99 12.22 6.28
CA SER A 277 -8.05 13.35 6.28
C SER A 277 -7.80 13.82 4.85
N TYR A 278 -6.86 14.75 4.66
CA TYR A 278 -6.37 15.16 3.33
C TYR A 278 -5.04 14.50 2.96
N TRP A 279 -4.52 13.62 3.82
CA TRP A 279 -3.18 13.04 3.70
C TRP A 279 -3.19 11.71 2.94
N ALA A 280 -3.87 10.68 3.44
CA ALA A 280 -3.94 9.37 2.80
C ALA A 280 -5.34 8.76 2.98
N PRO A 281 -5.80 7.91 2.05
CA PRO A 281 -7.11 7.29 2.18
C PRO A 281 -7.14 6.33 3.37
N ALA A 282 -8.21 6.43 4.15
CA ALA A 282 -8.49 5.47 5.20
C ALA A 282 -8.66 4.06 4.59
N ASN A 283 -8.32 3.03 5.36
CA ASN A 283 -8.43 1.65 4.89
C ASN A 283 -9.90 1.30 4.57
N ILE A 284 -10.12 0.69 3.40
CA ILE A 284 -11.45 0.23 2.97
C ILE A 284 -11.71 -1.24 3.31
N GLY A 285 -10.76 -1.90 4.00
CA GLY A 285 -10.81 -3.29 4.39
C GLY A 285 -9.83 -3.61 5.53
N PRO A 286 -9.81 -4.85 6.03
CA PRO A 286 -9.03 -5.27 7.19
C PRO A 286 -7.57 -5.54 6.82
N TYR A 287 -6.82 -4.52 6.43
CA TYR A 287 -5.40 -4.60 6.10
C TYR A 287 -4.65 -3.39 6.68
N SER A 288 -3.33 -3.51 6.83
CA SER A 288 -2.46 -2.39 7.17
C SER A 288 -2.01 -1.66 5.91
N GLN A 289 -2.01 -0.33 5.89
CA GLN A 289 -1.50 0.44 4.74
C GLN A 289 -0.03 0.13 4.47
N ALA A 290 0.76 -0.06 5.52
CA ALA A 290 2.14 -0.52 5.41
C ALA A 290 2.55 -1.38 6.61
N VAL A 291 3.53 -2.26 6.38
CA VAL A 291 4.18 -3.06 7.43
C VAL A 291 5.68 -2.94 7.22
N LYS A 292 6.39 -2.41 8.22
CA LYS A 292 7.85 -2.51 8.30
C LYS A 292 8.21 -3.75 9.11
N VAL A 293 9.04 -4.62 8.57
CA VAL A 293 9.57 -5.76 9.31
C VAL A 293 11.02 -6.04 8.88
N GLY A 294 11.92 -5.98 9.85
CA GLY A 294 13.38 -5.92 9.63
C GLY A 294 13.81 -4.87 8.63
N SER A 295 14.45 -5.32 7.53
CA SER A 295 14.97 -4.45 6.46
C SER A 295 13.96 -4.17 5.33
N LYS A 296 12.71 -4.61 5.43
CA LYS A 296 11.70 -4.38 4.38
C LYS A 296 10.51 -3.58 4.91
N ILE A 297 9.93 -2.79 4.02
CA ILE A 297 8.69 -2.05 4.20
C ILE A 297 7.77 -2.48 3.06
N PHE A 298 6.67 -3.13 3.41
CA PHE A 298 5.61 -3.48 2.48
C PHE A 298 4.57 -2.37 2.49
N VAL A 299 4.06 -2.00 1.32
CA VAL A 299 2.93 -1.08 1.17
C VAL A 299 1.82 -1.81 0.46
N SER A 300 0.63 -1.78 1.05
CA SER A 300 -0.58 -2.33 0.43
C SER A 300 -0.87 -1.67 -0.90
N GLY A 301 -1.64 -2.36 -1.75
CA GLY A 301 -2.12 -1.77 -2.99
C GLY A 301 -2.86 -0.47 -2.74
N GLN A 302 -2.41 0.60 -3.40
CA GLN A 302 -3.01 1.92 -3.32
C GLN A 302 -3.89 2.13 -4.55
N ILE A 303 -5.14 2.55 -4.34
CA ILE A 303 -6.03 3.04 -5.40
C ILE A 303 -6.21 4.55 -5.28
N GLY A 304 -6.53 5.23 -6.39
CA GLY A 304 -6.61 6.69 -6.49
C GLY A 304 -7.82 7.34 -5.82
N LEU A 305 -8.12 7.01 -4.56
CA LEU A 305 -9.22 7.63 -3.81
C LEU A 305 -8.84 9.02 -3.28
N ILE A 306 -9.77 9.97 -3.33
CA ILE A 306 -9.68 11.23 -2.59
C ILE A 306 -9.72 10.90 -1.08
N PRO A 307 -8.66 11.19 -0.30
CA PRO A 307 -8.59 10.82 1.12
C PRO A 307 -9.77 11.29 1.97
N ALA A 308 -10.25 12.50 1.69
CA ALA A 308 -11.30 13.14 2.48
C ALA A 308 -12.69 12.52 2.22
N THR A 309 -12.95 11.99 1.03
CA THR A 309 -14.28 11.52 0.60
C THR A 309 -14.35 10.01 0.36
N LEU A 310 -13.20 9.35 0.17
CA LEU A 310 -13.09 7.95 -0.24
C LEU A 310 -13.83 7.66 -1.57
N THR A 311 -13.87 8.65 -2.46
CA THR A 311 -14.39 8.56 -3.83
C THR A 311 -13.26 8.82 -4.84
N PHE A 312 -13.45 8.47 -6.11
CA PHE A 312 -12.48 8.81 -7.16
C PHE A 312 -12.58 10.30 -7.57
N PRO A 313 -11.50 10.88 -8.14
CA PRO A 313 -11.54 12.18 -8.83
C PRO A 313 -12.65 12.25 -9.88
N MET A 314 -13.23 13.43 -10.09
CA MET A 314 -14.27 13.66 -11.08
C MET A 314 -13.89 14.78 -12.05
N PRO A 315 -13.91 14.55 -13.38
CA PRO A 315 -14.21 13.27 -14.03
C PRO A 315 -13.15 12.19 -13.71
N SER A 316 -13.57 10.93 -13.58
CA SER A 316 -12.63 9.81 -13.37
C SER A 316 -11.83 9.61 -14.65
N SER A 317 -10.51 9.55 -14.53
CA SER A 317 -9.63 9.09 -15.59
C SER A 317 -8.47 8.30 -15.02
N PHE A 318 -7.93 7.39 -15.83
CA PHE A 318 -6.76 6.58 -15.47
C PHE A 318 -5.60 7.47 -15.00
N LEU A 319 -5.39 8.63 -15.63
CA LEU A 319 -4.27 9.50 -15.32
C LEU A 319 -4.32 10.04 -13.89
N GLU A 320 -5.42 10.69 -13.50
CA GLU A 320 -5.56 11.22 -12.15
C GLU A 320 -5.67 10.12 -11.09
N GLU A 321 -6.27 8.96 -11.40
CA GLU A 321 -6.25 7.81 -10.49
C GLU A 321 -4.82 7.24 -10.28
N ALA A 322 -4.04 7.10 -11.36
CA ALA A 322 -2.67 6.57 -11.30
C ALA A 322 -1.74 7.50 -10.51
N VAL A 323 -1.81 8.80 -10.79
CA VAL A 323 -1.00 9.81 -10.10
C VAL A 323 -1.39 9.88 -8.62
N LEU A 324 -2.69 9.88 -8.31
CA LEU A 324 -3.16 9.95 -6.93
C LEU A 324 -2.81 8.68 -6.13
N SER A 325 -2.90 7.51 -6.76
CA SER A 325 -2.47 6.24 -6.16
C SER A 325 -0.98 6.25 -5.81
N LEU A 326 -0.11 6.64 -6.75
CA LEU A 326 1.33 6.78 -6.48
C LEU A 326 1.62 7.79 -5.38
N GLN A 327 0.89 8.91 -5.34
CA GLN A 327 1.01 9.90 -4.29
C GLN A 327 0.68 9.31 -2.91
N HIS A 328 -0.33 8.46 -2.80
CA HIS A 328 -0.65 7.78 -1.54
C HIS A 328 0.47 6.84 -1.10
N ALA A 329 0.99 6.02 -2.02
CA ALA A 329 2.09 5.13 -1.72
C ALA A 329 3.33 5.91 -1.24
N ARG A 330 3.65 7.03 -1.90
CA ARG A 330 4.70 7.96 -1.46
C ARG A 330 4.44 8.48 -0.06
N ARG A 331 3.27 9.06 0.19
CA ARG A 331 2.92 9.65 1.49
C ARG A 331 3.01 8.62 2.61
N ILE A 332 2.56 7.38 2.36
CA ILE A 332 2.68 6.26 3.30
C ILE A 332 4.16 5.89 3.52
N LEU A 333 4.96 5.75 2.48
CA LEU A 333 6.40 5.44 2.62
C LEU A 333 7.17 6.51 3.39
N ALA A 334 6.82 7.80 3.22
CA ALA A 334 7.42 8.90 3.98
C ALA A 334 7.23 8.76 5.49
N THR A 335 6.25 7.97 5.95
CA THR A 335 6.03 7.75 7.39
C THR A 335 7.09 6.89 8.06
N PHE A 336 7.96 6.26 7.27
CA PHE A 336 9.07 5.52 7.82
C PHE A 336 10.30 6.42 7.77
N PRO A 337 11.08 6.53 8.86
CA PRO A 337 12.26 7.40 8.90
C PRO A 337 13.39 6.95 7.96
N SER A 338 13.21 5.90 7.16
CA SER A 338 14.30 5.23 6.44
C SER A 338 13.89 4.33 5.24
N PRO A 339 12.91 4.62 4.37
CA PRO A 339 12.94 3.96 3.07
C PRO A 339 14.25 4.38 2.40
N GLN A 340 15.08 3.40 2.05
CA GLN A 340 16.38 3.63 1.43
C GLN A 340 16.40 3.24 -0.02
N TRP A 341 15.52 2.33 -0.45
CA TRP A 341 15.32 2.01 -1.86
C TRP A 341 13.95 1.40 -2.09
N ILE A 342 13.52 1.38 -3.34
CA ILE A 342 12.39 0.57 -3.76
C ILE A 342 12.96 -0.76 -4.26
N GLU A 343 12.49 -1.87 -3.70
CA GLU A 343 12.87 -3.22 -4.10
C GLU A 343 12.04 -3.71 -5.28
N SER A 344 10.72 -3.51 -5.23
CA SER A 344 9.83 -3.92 -6.30
C SER A 344 8.53 -3.12 -6.30
N ILE A 345 7.92 -3.06 -7.48
CA ILE A 345 6.65 -2.38 -7.72
C ILE A 345 5.77 -3.27 -8.58
N VAL A 346 4.49 -3.33 -8.23
CA VAL A 346 3.45 -3.92 -9.08
C VAL A 346 2.40 -2.86 -9.39
N CYS A 347 2.12 -2.65 -10.67
CA CYS A 347 1.06 -1.79 -11.17
C CYS A 347 -0.02 -2.67 -11.79
N TYR A 348 -1.15 -2.79 -11.12
CA TYR A 348 -2.34 -3.45 -11.66
C TYR A 348 -3.18 -2.42 -12.43
N MET A 349 -3.67 -2.80 -13.61
CA MET A 349 -4.55 -1.98 -14.45
C MET A 349 -5.71 -2.80 -14.98
N THR A 350 -6.87 -2.19 -15.20
CA THR A 350 -8.04 -2.91 -15.72
C THR A 350 -8.02 -3.11 -17.24
N ASP A 351 -7.12 -2.43 -17.95
CA ASP A 351 -7.01 -2.48 -19.40
C ASP A 351 -5.57 -2.14 -19.83
N MET A 352 -4.96 -2.99 -20.66
CA MET A 352 -3.59 -2.84 -21.17
C MET A 352 -3.41 -1.59 -22.05
N SER A 353 -4.47 -1.00 -22.57
CA SER A 353 -4.39 0.29 -23.29
C SER A 353 -3.83 1.42 -22.42
N TYR A 354 -3.86 1.27 -21.09
CA TYR A 354 -3.27 2.24 -20.17
C TYR A 354 -1.77 2.08 -19.94
N LEU A 355 -1.13 1.02 -20.46
CA LEU A 355 0.28 0.70 -20.18
C LEU A 355 1.23 1.88 -20.42
N ASP A 356 1.14 2.53 -21.58
CA ASP A 356 2.01 3.66 -21.92
C ASP A 356 1.79 4.86 -21.00
N GLN A 357 0.55 5.07 -20.57
CA GLN A 357 0.21 6.14 -19.64
C GLN A 357 0.73 5.81 -18.24
N ALA A 358 0.63 4.55 -17.79
CA ALA A 358 1.14 4.08 -16.51
C ALA A 358 2.68 4.22 -16.42
N ARG A 359 3.40 3.87 -17.50
CA ARG A 359 4.86 4.08 -17.61
C ARG A 359 5.24 5.53 -17.46
N LYS A 360 4.58 6.42 -18.22
CA LYS A 360 4.85 7.85 -18.17
C LYS A 360 4.54 8.43 -16.80
N VAL A 361 3.44 8.01 -16.18
CA VAL A 361 3.11 8.42 -14.81
C VAL A 361 4.24 8.01 -13.86
N TRP A 362 4.70 6.75 -13.89
CA TRP A 362 5.84 6.32 -13.09
C TRP A 362 7.11 7.14 -13.36
N GLU A 363 7.51 7.24 -14.63
CA GLU A 363 8.72 7.96 -15.09
C GLU A 363 8.76 9.41 -14.60
N HIS A 364 7.62 10.10 -14.61
CA HIS A 364 7.55 11.51 -14.24
C HIS A 364 7.28 11.73 -12.74
N THR A 365 6.88 10.71 -12.00
CA THR A 365 6.62 10.79 -10.55
C THR A 365 7.86 10.40 -9.73
N GLN A 366 8.84 9.74 -10.34
CA GLN A 366 10.11 9.36 -9.71
C GLN A 366 11.19 10.45 -9.87
N SER A 367 12.09 10.55 -8.89
CA SER A 367 13.30 11.37 -8.94
C SER A 367 14.59 10.54 -8.98
N TYR A 368 14.48 9.23 -9.19
CA TYR A 368 15.60 8.29 -9.15
C TYR A 368 16.23 8.09 -10.52
N ASP A 369 17.54 7.85 -10.52
CA ASP A 369 18.39 7.76 -11.71
C ASP A 369 18.61 6.31 -12.18
N LYS A 370 17.72 5.37 -11.80
CA LYS A 370 18.00 3.93 -11.92
C LYS A 370 16.75 3.05 -12.06
N ASP A 371 17.01 1.95 -12.74
CA ASP A 371 16.16 0.79 -12.97
C ASP A 371 15.61 0.15 -11.68
N ILE A 372 14.29 0.19 -11.47
CA ILE A 372 13.58 -0.52 -10.38
C ILE A 372 12.81 -1.70 -11.00
N PRO A 373 12.78 -2.89 -10.37
CA PRO A 373 11.90 -3.98 -10.79
C PRO A 373 10.43 -3.52 -10.73
N LEU A 374 9.81 -3.36 -11.89
CA LEU A 374 8.46 -2.84 -12.05
C LEU A 374 7.67 -3.75 -12.98
N LEU A 375 6.58 -4.31 -12.45
CA LEU A 375 5.66 -5.17 -13.17
C LEU A 375 4.36 -4.44 -13.47
N PHE A 376 3.89 -4.53 -14.72
CA PHE A 376 2.57 -4.04 -15.12
C PHE A 376 1.68 -5.25 -15.42
N LEU A 377 0.52 -5.34 -14.77
CA LEU A 377 -0.41 -6.46 -14.89
C LEU A 377 -1.81 -5.99 -15.22
N GLU A 378 -2.42 -6.58 -16.25
CA GLU A 378 -3.86 -6.44 -16.48
C GLU A 378 -4.64 -7.37 -15.55
N VAL A 379 -5.70 -6.84 -14.94
CA VAL A 379 -6.62 -7.56 -14.05
C VAL A 379 -8.07 -7.28 -14.46
N LEU A 380 -9.00 -8.17 -14.09
CA LEU A 380 -10.42 -8.04 -14.47
C LEU A 380 -11.10 -6.85 -13.78
N GLU A 381 -10.88 -6.72 -12.47
CA GLU A 381 -11.49 -5.68 -11.65
C GLU A 381 -10.55 -5.31 -10.49
N LEU A 382 -10.61 -4.05 -10.07
CA LEU A 382 -9.94 -3.56 -8.87
C LEU A 382 -10.96 -3.09 -7.82
N PRO A 383 -10.57 -2.95 -6.54
CA PRO A 383 -11.46 -2.52 -5.48
C PRO A 383 -12.17 -1.20 -5.81
N LYS A 384 -13.48 -1.17 -5.54
CA LYS A 384 -14.38 -0.04 -5.86
C LYS A 384 -14.48 0.34 -7.35
N GLY A 385 -13.96 -0.49 -8.26
CA GLY A 385 -13.93 -0.19 -9.68
C GLY A 385 -12.84 0.82 -10.06
N ALA A 386 -11.73 0.85 -9.31
CA ALA A 386 -10.54 1.62 -9.69
C ALA A 386 -10.02 1.15 -11.07
N LEU A 387 -9.36 2.04 -11.79
CA LEU A 387 -8.71 1.70 -13.07
C LEU A 387 -7.26 1.22 -12.88
N VAL A 388 -6.66 1.56 -11.72
CA VAL A 388 -5.25 1.29 -11.43
C VAL A 388 -4.98 1.15 -9.93
N GLU A 389 -4.10 0.23 -9.57
CA GLU A 389 -3.60 0.00 -8.21
C GLU A 389 -2.08 -0.15 -8.23
N TRP A 390 -1.38 0.56 -7.32
CA TRP A 390 0.07 0.47 -7.19
C TRP A 390 0.46 -0.15 -5.84
N GLN A 391 1.33 -1.16 -5.88
CA GLN A 391 1.87 -1.87 -4.74
C GLN A 391 3.40 -1.72 -4.70
N PHE A 392 3.96 -1.64 -3.49
CA PHE A 392 5.40 -1.41 -3.31
C PHE A 392 6.00 -2.33 -2.24
N ILE A 393 7.23 -2.76 -2.49
CA ILE A 393 8.16 -3.23 -1.47
C ILE A 393 9.36 -2.29 -1.50
N ALA A 394 9.73 -1.77 -0.33
CA ALA A 394 10.87 -0.88 -0.15
C ALA A 394 11.86 -1.49 0.86
N GLY A 395 13.14 -1.24 0.65
CA GLY A 395 14.19 -1.65 1.57
C GLY A 395 14.58 -0.52 2.53
N THR A 396 15.05 -0.90 3.70
CA THR A 396 15.52 -0.02 4.77
C THR A 396 16.70 -0.67 5.47
N ASN A 397 17.72 0.11 5.89
CA ASN A 397 18.76 -0.48 6.73
C ASN A 397 18.14 -0.92 8.06
N GLN A 398 18.47 -2.14 8.49
CA GLN A 398 18.33 -2.47 9.90
C GLN A 398 19.28 -1.54 10.65
N ASN A 399 18.78 -0.72 11.57
CA ASN A 399 19.68 -0.18 12.57
C ASN A 399 20.18 -1.38 13.37
N SER A 400 21.39 -1.87 13.06
CA SER A 400 22.19 -2.59 14.06
C SER A 400 22.28 -1.67 15.26
N GLY A 401 21.71 -2.09 16.39
CA GLY A 401 21.70 -1.34 17.64
C GLY A 401 23.08 -1.21 18.26
N ASP A 402 23.99 -0.52 17.57
CA ASP A 402 25.28 -0.08 18.07
C ASP A 402 25.61 1.27 17.43
N ARG A 403 25.11 2.33 18.06
CA ARG A 403 25.77 3.63 18.22
C ARG A 403 25.00 4.47 19.22
N ASP A 404 25.53 4.40 20.45
CA ASP A 404 25.41 5.35 21.55
C ASP A 404 24.00 5.64 22.10
N ASP A 405 23.83 5.19 23.34
CA ASP A 405 22.89 5.67 24.35
C ASP A 405 22.78 7.21 24.33
N ASN A 406 21.86 7.76 23.53
CA ASN A 406 21.27 9.10 23.69
C ASN A 406 20.12 9.42 22.71
N GLU A 407 19.64 8.50 21.88
CA GLU A 407 18.38 8.73 21.16
C GLU A 407 17.21 8.48 22.11
N SER A 408 16.74 9.58 22.71
CA SER A 408 15.46 9.71 23.37
C SER A 408 14.40 8.84 22.69
N ASN A 409 13.79 7.97 23.49
CA ASN A 409 12.62 7.16 23.20
C ASN A 409 11.55 8.06 22.55
N SER A 410 11.62 8.25 21.23
CA SER A 410 10.74 9.15 20.53
C SER A 410 9.43 8.40 20.36
N GLY A 411 8.39 8.86 21.05
CA GLY A 411 7.02 8.44 20.80
C GLY A 411 6.65 8.54 19.31
N PRO A 412 5.43 8.13 18.93
CA PRO A 412 4.99 8.10 17.53
C PRO A 412 5.37 9.40 16.81
N ARG A 413 6.32 9.32 15.87
CA ARG A 413 6.76 10.50 15.10
C ARG A 413 5.61 10.91 14.20
N TYR A 414 5.01 12.05 14.50
CA TYR A 414 4.11 12.74 13.59
C TYR A 414 4.91 13.12 12.34
N ILE A 415 4.59 12.50 11.21
CA ILE A 415 5.26 12.80 9.95
C ILE A 415 4.37 13.78 9.21
N CYS A 416 4.75 15.06 9.36
CA CYS A 416 4.24 16.12 8.53
C CYS A 416 4.60 15.77 7.08
N GLY A 417 3.59 15.71 6.19
CA GLY A 417 3.74 15.43 4.75
C GLY A 417 4.53 16.50 3.97
N ARG A 418 5.50 17.16 4.59
CA ARG A 418 6.38 18.17 3.99
C ARG A 418 7.68 17.59 3.42
N GLN A 419 8.01 16.31 3.68
CA GLN A 419 9.16 15.67 3.04
C GLN A 419 8.70 14.62 2.02
N PRO A 420 9.00 14.80 0.73
CA PRO A 420 8.67 13.81 -0.29
C PRO A 420 9.48 12.53 -0.03
N ALA A 421 8.78 11.39 0.09
CA ALA A 421 9.34 10.07 0.37
C ALA A 421 10.34 9.56 -0.67
N PHE A 422 10.58 10.32 -1.74
CA PHE A 422 11.58 10.00 -2.75
C PHE A 422 12.89 10.77 -2.63
N TYR A 423 12.99 11.69 -1.67
CA TYR A 423 14.22 12.41 -1.42
C TYR A 423 15.18 11.57 -0.56
N GLY A 424 16.14 10.93 -1.20
CA GLY A 424 17.27 10.25 -0.52
C GLY A 424 17.29 8.72 -0.59
N CYS A 425 16.34 8.06 -1.26
CA CYS A 425 16.49 6.63 -1.54
C CYS A 425 17.49 6.40 -2.70
N HIS A 426 18.35 5.40 -2.58
CA HIS A 426 19.28 4.94 -3.61
C HIS A 426 18.91 3.52 -4.02
N SER A 427 18.44 3.27 -5.24
CA SER A 427 18.33 1.89 -5.70
C SER A 427 19.72 1.26 -5.84
N GLN A 428 19.84 0.01 -5.38
CA GLN A 428 20.92 -0.86 -5.82
C GLN A 428 20.75 -1.10 -7.32
N PRO A 429 21.85 -1.22 -8.09
CA PRO A 429 21.76 -1.45 -9.53
C PRO A 429 21.19 -2.84 -9.82
N SER A 430 19.87 -2.96 -9.92
CA SER A 430 19.20 -4.10 -10.57
C SER A 430 18.72 -3.64 -11.94
N LYS A 431 18.95 -4.43 -12.99
CA LYS A 431 18.41 -4.12 -14.32
C LYS A 431 16.88 -4.07 -14.27
N ALA A 432 16.27 -3.06 -14.87
CA ALA A 432 14.82 -2.90 -14.86
C ALA A 432 14.24 -4.00 -15.71
N LEU A 433 13.62 -4.98 -15.08
CA LEU A 433 12.91 -6.02 -15.81
C LEU A 433 11.50 -5.53 -16.10
N THR A 434 11.32 -4.93 -17.27
CA THR A 434 9.99 -4.72 -17.82
C THR A 434 9.52 -6.04 -18.44
N VAL A 435 8.59 -6.73 -17.78
CA VAL A 435 7.87 -7.85 -18.39
C VAL A 435 6.52 -7.34 -18.89
N THR A 436 6.42 -7.09 -20.19
CA THR A 436 5.14 -6.89 -20.89
C THR A 436 4.70 -8.22 -21.46
N GLY A 437 3.73 -8.86 -20.81
CA GLY A 437 3.01 -9.99 -21.38
C GLY A 437 1.81 -9.50 -22.16
N THR A 438 1.93 -9.36 -23.49
CA THR A 438 0.77 -9.44 -24.37
C THR A 438 0.78 -10.81 -25.02
N VAL A 439 -0.40 -11.39 -25.05
CA VAL A 439 -0.61 -12.75 -25.46
C VAL A 439 -1.40 -12.64 -26.77
N THR A 440 -0.74 -12.97 -27.89
CA THR A 440 -1.35 -12.92 -29.22
C THR A 440 -0.98 -14.20 -29.97
N ASN A 441 -1.92 -14.75 -30.73
CA ASN A 441 -1.73 -15.96 -31.55
C ASN A 441 -1.32 -15.62 -33.00
N ASP A 442 -0.86 -14.41 -33.29
CA ASP A 442 -0.55 -14.00 -34.67
C ASP A 442 0.95 -14.14 -34.99
N PRO A 443 1.36 -15.12 -35.84
CA PRO A 443 2.76 -15.36 -36.16
C PRO A 443 3.40 -14.26 -37.03
N ILE A 444 2.65 -13.22 -37.43
CA ILE A 444 3.11 -12.18 -38.36
C ILE A 444 2.82 -10.76 -37.85
N ILE A 445 2.97 -10.49 -36.55
CA ILE A 445 3.11 -9.10 -36.09
C ILE A 445 4.60 -8.77 -35.98
N SER A 446 5.18 -8.26 -37.07
CA SER A 446 6.45 -7.54 -37.00
C SER A 446 6.18 -6.14 -36.43
N ILE A 447 6.16 -5.99 -35.10
CA ILE A 447 6.25 -4.66 -34.51
C ILE A 447 7.69 -4.16 -34.78
N LYS A 448 7.85 -3.18 -35.68
CA LYS A 448 9.12 -2.46 -35.83
C LYS A 448 9.33 -1.60 -34.59
N LEU A 449 10.00 -2.16 -33.58
CA LEU A 449 10.35 -1.47 -32.34
C LEU A 449 11.70 -0.75 -32.48
N PRO A 450 11.91 0.38 -31.75
CA PRO A 450 13.11 1.20 -31.88
C PRO A 450 14.39 0.46 -31.45
N PRO A 451 15.49 0.59 -32.21
CA PRO A 451 16.66 -0.29 -32.12
C PRO A 451 17.60 -0.09 -30.90
N HIS A 452 17.21 0.63 -29.83
CA HIS A 452 18.18 1.15 -28.85
C HIS A 452 17.83 1.03 -27.35
N HIS A 453 16.94 0.13 -26.90
CA HIS A 453 16.79 -0.15 -25.45
C HIS A 453 17.32 -1.54 -25.07
N PRO A 454 18.23 -1.67 -24.08
CA PRO A 454 18.96 -2.91 -23.79
C PRO A 454 18.21 -3.95 -22.94
N THR A 455 16.90 -3.79 -22.69
CA THR A 455 16.12 -4.74 -21.88
C THR A 455 14.76 -4.98 -22.50
N TYR A 456 14.73 -5.85 -23.52
CA TYR A 456 13.49 -6.38 -24.07
C TYR A 456 13.57 -7.92 -24.02
N ILE A 457 12.67 -8.55 -23.28
CA ILE A 457 12.45 -9.99 -23.44
C ILE A 457 11.47 -10.16 -24.59
N GLN A 458 11.98 -10.60 -25.75
CA GLN A 458 11.16 -11.19 -26.78
C GLN A 458 10.72 -12.56 -26.26
N GLY A 459 9.45 -12.69 -25.86
CA GLY A 459 8.89 -13.97 -25.44
C GLY A 459 8.93 -14.95 -26.62
N PHE A 460 9.83 -15.94 -26.56
CA PHE A 460 9.89 -17.02 -27.54
C PHE A 460 8.98 -18.16 -27.07
N TYR A 461 7.91 -18.45 -27.81
CA TYR A 461 7.21 -19.72 -27.70
C TYR A 461 7.72 -20.70 -28.77
N SER A 462 8.12 -21.88 -28.31
CA SER A 462 8.12 -23.12 -29.08
C SER A 462 7.80 -24.25 -28.11
N SER A 463 6.85 -25.11 -28.48
CA SER A 463 6.32 -26.23 -27.69
C SER A 463 7.31 -27.39 -27.47
N GLN A 464 8.61 -27.16 -27.67
CA GLN A 464 9.65 -28.19 -27.64
C GLN A 464 10.81 -27.89 -26.69
N ILE A 465 10.69 -26.85 -25.87
CA ILE A 465 11.80 -26.37 -25.04
C ILE A 465 11.43 -26.54 -23.55
N THR A 466 12.30 -27.21 -22.78
CA THR A 466 12.12 -27.40 -21.32
C THR A 466 12.42 -26.11 -20.56
N ALA A 467 11.95 -25.98 -19.31
CA ALA A 467 12.20 -24.82 -18.44
C ALA A 467 13.71 -24.53 -18.32
N ASP A 468 14.53 -25.55 -18.10
CA ASP A 468 15.99 -25.43 -18.01
C ASP A 468 16.66 -24.93 -19.30
N GLU A 469 16.08 -25.25 -20.46
CA GLU A 469 16.59 -24.82 -21.77
C GLU A 469 16.12 -23.39 -22.10
N ALA A 470 14.92 -22.99 -21.67
CA ALA A 470 14.47 -21.61 -21.72
C ALA A 470 15.35 -20.72 -20.82
N GLU A 471 15.63 -21.15 -19.59
CA GLU A 471 16.51 -20.46 -18.66
C GLU A 471 17.93 -20.31 -19.24
N ARG A 472 18.51 -21.38 -19.78
CA ARG A 472 19.87 -21.35 -20.34
C ARG A 472 19.99 -20.39 -21.53
N ARG A 473 18.97 -20.31 -22.39
CA ARG A 473 18.95 -19.41 -23.53
C ARG A 473 18.79 -17.95 -23.13
N ILE A 474 18.00 -17.67 -22.09
CA ILE A 474 17.88 -16.33 -21.52
C ILE A 474 19.23 -15.91 -20.92
N LYS A 475 19.87 -16.77 -20.11
CA LYS A 475 21.22 -16.53 -19.58
C LYS A 475 22.24 -16.23 -20.70
N ALA A 476 22.18 -16.97 -21.81
CA ALA A 476 23.04 -16.74 -22.98
C ALA A 476 22.75 -15.43 -23.74
N SER A 477 21.48 -15.06 -23.93
CA SER A 477 21.09 -13.80 -24.59
C SER A 477 21.51 -12.55 -23.83
N PHE A 478 21.63 -12.64 -22.50
CA PHE A 478 22.09 -11.56 -21.62
C PHE A 478 23.58 -11.65 -21.25
N ASN A 479 24.32 -12.62 -21.82
CA ASN A 479 25.76 -12.85 -21.58
C ASN A 479 26.10 -13.02 -20.07
N LEU A 480 25.17 -13.60 -19.31
CA LEU A 480 25.30 -13.84 -17.87
C LEU A 480 26.18 -15.09 -17.66
N LYS A 481 27.29 -14.94 -16.94
CA LYS A 481 28.15 -16.06 -16.52
C LYS A 481 27.64 -16.61 -15.18
N GLU A 482 27.76 -17.93 -14.97
CA GLU A 482 27.31 -18.63 -13.75
C GLU A 482 27.82 -17.99 -12.44
N GLU A 483 28.95 -17.27 -12.47
CA GLU A 483 29.53 -16.61 -11.29
C GLU A 483 28.83 -15.28 -10.90
N ASN A 484 27.86 -14.79 -11.68
CA ASN A 484 27.11 -13.55 -11.45
C ASN A 484 25.62 -13.78 -11.08
N GLU A 485 25.25 -14.98 -10.61
CA GLU A 485 23.87 -15.33 -10.24
C GLU A 485 23.27 -14.45 -9.13
N VAL A 486 24.09 -13.68 -8.41
CA VAL A 486 23.66 -12.78 -7.32
C VAL A 486 22.92 -11.52 -7.83
N ASP A 487 23.09 -11.13 -9.10
CA ASP A 487 22.61 -9.83 -9.61
C ASP A 487 21.48 -9.92 -10.66
N CYS A 488 20.95 -11.11 -10.95
CA CYS A 488 19.92 -11.28 -11.98
C CYS A 488 18.83 -12.28 -11.55
N ALA A 489 17.78 -11.78 -10.90
CA ALA A 489 16.51 -12.49 -10.82
C ALA A 489 15.90 -12.54 -12.24
N MET A 490 15.95 -13.70 -12.88
CA MET A 490 15.22 -13.89 -14.13
C MET A 490 13.74 -14.04 -13.81
N SER A 491 12.86 -13.29 -14.48
CA SER A 491 11.41 -13.48 -14.43
C SER A 491 10.87 -13.99 -15.76
N LEU A 492 10.44 -15.25 -15.81
CA LEU A 492 9.44 -15.73 -16.75
C LEU A 492 8.12 -15.89 -15.99
N VAL A 493 7.19 -14.93 -16.13
CA VAL A 493 5.84 -15.05 -15.55
C VAL A 493 4.82 -15.18 -16.67
N ARG A 494 4.19 -16.35 -16.77
CA ARG A 494 3.03 -16.63 -17.64
C ARG A 494 1.80 -15.98 -17.03
N VAL A 495 1.28 -14.95 -17.68
CA VAL A 495 -0.03 -14.35 -17.38
C VAL A 495 -1.08 -15.08 -18.21
N SER A 496 -2.06 -15.67 -17.53
CA SER A 496 -3.24 -16.32 -18.11
C SER A 496 -4.37 -15.29 -18.19
N SER A 497 -4.66 -14.70 -19.34
CA SER A 497 -5.37 -15.44 -20.38
C SER A 497 -4.96 -15.04 -21.80
N ILE A 498 -4.60 -16.05 -22.59
CA ILE A 498 -4.83 -16.03 -24.04
C ILE A 498 -6.32 -16.14 -24.23
N GLY A 499 -6.87 -15.19 -24.98
CA GLY A 499 -8.08 -15.41 -25.75
C GLY A 499 -7.86 -16.65 -26.61
N LEU A 500 -8.24 -17.79 -26.04
CA LEU A 500 -8.62 -19.04 -26.68
C LEU A 500 -7.52 -19.83 -27.40
N ASN A 501 -7.52 -21.15 -27.13
CA ASN A 501 -6.64 -22.20 -27.62
C ASN A 501 -5.16 -22.11 -27.21
N THR A 502 -4.80 -22.67 -26.04
CA THR A 502 -3.62 -23.57 -25.83
C THR A 502 -3.52 -24.03 -24.37
N GLY A 503 -2.93 -25.23 -24.16
CA GLY A 503 -3.15 -26.10 -23.00
C GLY A 503 -2.44 -25.81 -21.65
N PRO A 504 -2.67 -26.66 -20.62
CA PRO A 504 -2.70 -26.28 -19.20
C PRO A 504 -1.40 -26.42 -18.40
N ALA A 505 -0.25 -26.76 -19.01
CA ALA A 505 0.95 -27.13 -18.26
C ALA A 505 1.79 -25.95 -17.73
N ASP A 506 1.80 -24.79 -18.39
CA ASP A 506 2.78 -23.74 -18.06
C ASP A 506 2.27 -22.69 -17.02
N LEU A 507 1.07 -22.85 -16.43
CA LEU A 507 0.45 -21.86 -15.52
C LEU A 507 1.10 -21.87 -14.13
N ASP A 508 1.61 -23.02 -13.70
CA ASP A 508 2.28 -23.18 -12.40
C ASP A 508 3.60 -22.40 -12.31
N ILE A 509 4.26 -22.16 -13.45
CA ILE A 509 5.57 -21.50 -13.48
C ILE A 509 5.42 -19.99 -13.25
N GLY A 510 4.34 -19.37 -13.73
CA GLY A 510 4.13 -17.93 -13.58
C GLY A 510 3.90 -17.49 -12.13
N PHE A 511 3.11 -18.26 -11.37
CA PHE A 511 2.86 -17.98 -9.96
C PHE A 511 4.06 -18.31 -9.07
N HIS A 512 4.78 -19.40 -9.37
CA HIS A 512 6.03 -19.74 -8.68
C HIS A 512 7.08 -18.63 -8.82
N MET A 513 7.12 -17.99 -9.98
CA MET A 513 8.06 -16.92 -10.29
C MET A 513 7.67 -15.58 -9.64
N MET A 514 6.37 -15.26 -9.51
CA MET A 514 5.93 -14.10 -8.72
C MET A 514 6.30 -14.26 -7.23
N GLY A 515 6.22 -15.48 -6.71
CA GLY A 515 6.68 -15.79 -5.36
C GLY A 515 8.20 -15.88 -5.20
N LEU A 516 8.97 -15.96 -6.29
CA LEU A 516 10.44 -15.87 -6.26
C LEU A 516 10.95 -14.44 -6.50
N LEU A 517 10.09 -13.53 -6.97
CA LEU A 517 10.42 -12.14 -7.32
C LEU A 517 10.02 -11.12 -6.25
N LEU A 518 9.03 -11.46 -5.43
CA LEU A 518 8.66 -10.75 -4.21
C LEU A 518 9.41 -11.36 -3.02
#